data_AF-A0A6A6QLP4-F1
#
_entry.id   AF-A0A6A6QLP4-F1
#
_cell.length_a   1.000
_cell.length_b   1.000
_cell.length_c   1.000
_cell.angle_alpha   90.00
_cell.angle_beta   90.00
_cell.angle_gamma   90.00
#
_symmetry.space_group_name_H-M   'P 1'
#
loop_
_entity.id
_entity.type
_entity.pdbx_description
1 polymer ?
#
loop_
_entity_poly.entity_id
_entity_poly.type
_entity_poly.pdbx_seq_one_letter_code
_entity_poly.pdbx_strand_id
1 'polypeptide(L)'
;MTSGTEVSKNNHIAHYMLKLPELWADIEVTDDMITFFARILACDLDPKTECDQTQSNDKKRAFDIGFDIIWWSTKGIDNKIVDIRRWKLRARLLRRLYQHLLSTDFAVGLYELVKYFLGDRERAGRVYPNGGIAEHVPWFRDIVWVCELYVLAVDHDEERRLWFQEIRQAIRSSFNMMERYRKMDTEVLRWLRYLVDEVGVRMGRERAGEEILGELVQQLPDLQGKLKHSDEQVLAIAALVMNLKNALAGGADIAEVSAAM
;
A
#
# COMPACT_ATOMS: atom_id res chain seq x y z
N MET A 1 8.86 30.99 -6.48
CA MET A 1 7.56 30.94 -7.18
C MET A 1 6.79 29.76 -6.62
N THR A 2 5.83 30.05 -5.74
CA THR A 2 4.97 29.10 -5.04
C THR A 2 3.74 28.80 -5.89
N SER A 3 3.78 27.75 -6.72
CA SER A 3 2.56 27.21 -7.32
C SER A 3 1.92 26.25 -6.32
N GLY A 4 1.26 26.82 -5.32
CA GLY A 4 0.32 26.09 -4.50
C GLY A 4 -0.91 25.81 -5.34
N THR A 5 -1.20 24.54 -5.59
CA THR A 5 -2.43 24.09 -6.24
C THR A 5 -3.60 24.58 -5.38
N GLU A 6 -4.32 25.62 -5.83
CA GLU A 6 -5.59 26.01 -5.23
C GLU A 6 -6.54 24.83 -5.39
N VAL A 7 -6.73 24.06 -4.31
CA VAL A 7 -7.90 23.20 -4.17
C VAL A 7 -9.10 24.13 -4.31
N SER A 8 -9.96 23.85 -5.29
CA SER A 8 -11.19 24.61 -5.57
C SER A 8 -11.86 25.03 -4.26
N LYS A 9 -12.07 26.34 -4.10
CA LYS A 9 -12.65 26.99 -2.89
C LYS A 9 -14.05 26.49 -2.53
N ASN A 10 -14.64 25.61 -3.34
CA ASN A 10 -15.98 25.06 -3.15
C ASN A 10 -16.02 23.70 -2.41
N ASN A 11 -14.88 23.03 -2.17
CA ASN A 11 -14.86 21.78 -1.40
C ASN A 11 -14.46 22.04 0.06
N HIS A 12 -15.41 22.55 0.84
CA HIS A 12 -15.19 22.87 2.25
C HIS A 12 -14.74 21.63 3.06
N ILE A 13 -15.23 20.43 2.74
CA ILE A 13 -14.87 19.20 3.47
C ILE A 13 -13.47 18.71 3.11
N ALA A 14 -13.04 18.86 1.84
CA ALA A 14 -11.66 18.60 1.42
C ALA A 14 -10.64 19.40 2.23
N HIS A 15 -10.98 20.64 2.58
CA HIS A 15 -10.14 21.50 3.42
C HIS A 15 -10.06 21.01 4.88
N TYR A 16 -11.19 20.58 5.47
CA TYR A 16 -11.20 19.95 6.79
C TYR A 16 -10.47 18.61 6.81
N MET A 17 -10.47 17.88 5.70
CA MET A 17 -9.81 16.60 5.56
C MET A 17 -8.29 16.69 5.56
N LEU A 18 -7.71 17.83 5.15
CA LEU A 18 -6.29 18.11 5.31
C LEU A 18 -5.87 18.21 6.80
N LYS A 19 -6.83 18.38 7.71
CA LYS A 19 -6.64 18.40 9.17
C LYS A 19 -6.88 17.05 9.85
N LEU A 20 -7.38 16.04 9.14
CA LEU A 20 -7.56 14.69 9.70
C LEU A 20 -6.31 14.09 10.34
N PRO A 21 -5.09 14.25 9.78
CA PRO A 21 -3.89 13.69 10.39
C PRO A 21 -3.59 14.29 11.76
N GLU A 22 -3.92 15.58 11.94
CA GLU A 22 -3.80 16.28 13.23
C GLU A 22 -4.88 15.79 14.20
N LEU A 23 -6.12 15.59 13.72
CA LEU A 23 -7.25 15.11 14.54
C LEU A 23 -7.12 13.64 14.96
N TRP A 24 -6.45 12.81 14.16
CA TRP A 24 -6.29 11.38 14.40
C TRP A 24 -4.98 11.03 15.10
N ALA A 25 -4.12 12.01 15.38
CA ALA A 25 -2.86 11.77 16.07
C ALA A 25 -3.06 11.25 17.51
N ASP A 26 -4.13 11.71 18.17
CA ASP A 26 -4.36 11.50 19.61
C ASP A 26 -5.63 10.70 19.93
N ILE A 27 -6.31 10.15 18.91
CA ILE A 27 -7.58 9.44 19.07
C ILE A 27 -7.48 8.06 18.40
N GLU A 28 -8.04 7.03 19.06
CA GLU A 28 -8.23 5.72 18.45
C GLU A 28 -9.32 5.81 17.37
N VAL A 29 -8.91 5.75 16.10
CA VAL A 29 -9.82 5.81 14.95
C VAL A 29 -10.41 4.43 14.69
N THR A 30 -11.73 4.29 14.88
CA THR A 30 -12.46 3.04 14.60
C THR A 30 -12.89 2.95 13.13
N ASP A 31 -13.20 1.73 12.66
CA ASP A 31 -13.66 1.51 11.27
C ASP A 31 -15.00 2.21 10.96
N ASP A 32 -15.86 2.42 11.96
CA ASP A 32 -17.11 3.18 11.83
C ASP A 32 -16.83 4.65 11.56
N MET A 33 -15.85 5.23 12.25
CA MET A 33 -15.40 6.61 12.00
C MET A 33 -14.86 6.75 10.58
N ILE A 34 -14.00 5.81 10.13
CA ILE A 34 -13.47 5.80 8.76
C ILE A 34 -14.59 5.72 7.74
N THR A 35 -15.59 4.86 7.99
CA THR A 35 -16.75 4.69 7.12
C THR A 35 -17.59 5.98 7.07
N PHE A 36 -17.83 6.61 8.21
CA PHE A 36 -18.54 7.89 8.28
C PHE A 36 -17.81 8.98 7.49
N PHE A 37 -16.50 9.12 7.69
CA PHE A 37 -15.68 10.09 6.97
C PHE A 37 -15.66 9.84 5.45
N ALA A 38 -15.53 8.57 5.05
CA ALA A 38 -15.58 8.18 3.65
C ALA A 38 -16.93 8.52 2.98
N ARG A 39 -18.05 8.36 3.70
CA ARG A 39 -19.38 8.72 3.20
C ARG A 39 -19.52 10.23 3.01
N ILE A 40 -19.07 11.02 3.98
CA ILE A 40 -19.10 12.47 3.87
C ILE A 40 -18.28 12.92 2.65
N LEU A 41 -17.06 12.40 2.51
CA LEU A 41 -16.24 12.66 1.33
C LEU A 41 -16.92 12.23 0.04
N ALA A 42 -17.55 11.06 0.01
CA ALA A 42 -18.24 10.57 -1.17
C ALA A 42 -19.40 11.48 -1.58
N CYS A 43 -20.15 12.04 -0.61
CA CYS A 43 -21.19 13.02 -0.89
C CYS A 43 -20.64 14.33 -1.48
N ASP A 44 -19.49 14.82 -1.01
CA ASP A 44 -18.85 16.03 -1.57
C ASP A 44 -18.25 15.78 -2.96
N LEU A 45 -17.87 14.54 -3.26
CA LEU A 45 -17.22 14.14 -4.51
C LEU A 45 -18.18 13.53 -5.54
N ASP A 46 -19.44 13.26 -5.18
CA ASP A 46 -20.40 12.68 -6.13
C ASP A 46 -20.64 13.69 -7.27
N PRO A 47 -20.38 13.32 -8.54
CA PRO A 47 -20.60 14.19 -9.69
C PRO A 47 -22.06 14.64 -9.86
N LYS A 48 -23.03 14.01 -9.16
CA LYS A 48 -24.44 14.45 -9.12
C LYS A 48 -24.69 15.62 -8.17
N THR A 49 -23.73 15.95 -7.32
CA THR A 49 -23.82 17.07 -6.37
C THR A 49 -23.36 18.40 -6.97
N GLU A 50 -22.76 18.38 -8.19
CA GLU A 50 -22.53 19.60 -8.97
C GLU A 50 -23.82 20.03 -9.68
N CYS A 51 -24.53 20.95 -9.02
CA CYS A 51 -25.37 21.92 -9.69
C CYS A 51 -24.48 22.68 -10.71
N ASP A 52 -24.94 22.76 -11.96
CA ASP A 52 -24.32 23.40 -13.14
C ASP A 52 -23.23 22.64 -13.91
N GLN A 53 -23.70 21.88 -14.90
CA GLN A 53 -22.93 21.35 -16.03
C GLN A 53 -22.56 22.44 -17.05
N THR A 54 -21.83 23.48 -16.65
CA THR A 54 -21.25 24.44 -17.59
C THR A 54 -19.74 24.28 -17.68
N GLN A 55 -19.32 23.72 -18.82
CA GLN A 55 -18.09 24.01 -19.56
C GLN A 55 -16.81 24.23 -18.73
N SER A 56 -15.93 23.23 -18.66
CA SER A 56 -14.49 23.46 -18.57
C SER A 56 -13.71 22.16 -18.78
N ASN A 57 -12.71 22.22 -19.63
CA ASN A 57 -11.71 21.16 -19.86
C ASN A 57 -10.73 20.98 -18.66
N ASP A 58 -10.96 21.68 -17.53
CA ASP A 58 -10.15 21.63 -16.32
C ASP A 58 -10.85 20.93 -15.13
N LYS A 59 -11.91 20.16 -15.38
CA LYS A 59 -12.52 19.33 -14.33
C LYS A 59 -11.55 18.21 -13.93
N LYS A 60 -10.67 18.50 -12.96
CA LYS A 60 -10.10 17.46 -12.08
C LYS A 60 -11.24 16.54 -11.70
N ARG A 61 -11.17 15.28 -12.12
CA ARG A 61 -12.26 14.33 -11.88
C ARG A 61 -12.43 14.19 -10.36
N ALA A 62 -13.63 13.84 -9.89
CA ALA A 62 -13.87 13.53 -8.47
C ALA A 62 -12.80 12.58 -7.88
N PHE A 63 -12.26 11.71 -8.72
CA PHE A 63 -11.07 10.90 -8.48
C PHE A 63 -9.82 11.71 -8.11
N ASP A 64 -9.38 12.63 -8.97
CA ASP A 64 -8.17 13.42 -8.75
C ASP A 64 -8.27 14.23 -7.46
N ILE A 65 -9.47 14.74 -7.14
CA ILE A 65 -9.73 15.51 -5.92
C ILE A 65 -9.74 14.61 -4.69
N GLY A 66 -10.48 13.50 -4.71
CA GLY A 66 -10.53 12.54 -3.60
C GLY A 66 -9.15 11.93 -3.30
N PHE A 67 -8.41 11.59 -4.35
CA PHE A 67 -7.04 11.15 -4.24
C PHE A 67 -6.13 12.26 -3.69
N ASP A 68 -6.19 13.47 -4.23
CA ASP A 68 -5.43 14.62 -3.72
C ASP A 68 -5.71 14.81 -2.22
N ILE A 69 -6.96 14.72 -1.76
CA ILE A 69 -7.28 14.85 -0.32
C ILE A 69 -6.59 13.76 0.50
N ILE A 70 -6.72 12.49 0.09
CA ILE A 70 -6.12 11.36 0.79
C ILE A 70 -4.59 11.43 0.73
N TRP A 71 -4.02 11.93 -0.37
CA TRP A 71 -2.58 12.05 -0.59
C TRP A 71 -1.95 13.30 0.02
N TRP A 72 -2.66 14.41 0.12
CA TRP A 72 -2.18 15.65 0.73
C TRP A 72 -2.43 15.69 2.25
N SER A 73 -3.34 14.86 2.78
CA SER A 73 -3.45 14.54 4.23
C SER A 73 -2.21 13.82 4.80
N THR A 74 -1.09 13.90 4.10
CA THR A 74 0.11 13.10 4.34
C THR A 74 1.35 13.97 4.38
N LYS A 75 1.19 15.24 4.01
CA LYS A 75 2.25 16.23 4.02
C LYS A 75 2.68 16.48 5.47
N GLY A 76 3.94 16.18 5.77
CA GLY A 76 4.49 16.32 7.13
C GLY A 76 4.43 15.05 7.99
N ILE A 77 3.88 13.95 7.46
CA ILE A 77 4.08 12.63 8.08
C ILE A 77 5.49 12.14 7.73
N ASP A 78 6.31 12.00 8.75
CA ASP A 78 7.68 11.50 8.61
C ASP A 78 7.62 10.11 7.94
N ASN A 79 8.43 9.86 6.92
CA ASN A 79 8.45 8.58 6.20
C ASN A 79 8.99 7.42 7.05
N LYS A 80 9.16 7.65 8.36
CA LYS A 80 9.59 6.65 9.32
C LYS A 80 8.44 5.68 9.61
N ILE A 81 8.82 4.43 9.78
CA ILE A 81 7.96 3.27 10.07
C ILE A 81 7.06 3.43 11.31
N VAL A 82 7.37 4.37 12.20
CA VAL A 82 6.55 4.64 13.39
C VAL A 82 5.09 4.94 13.02
N ASP A 83 4.84 5.34 11.77
CA ASP A 83 3.51 5.70 11.29
C ASP A 83 2.76 4.65 10.45
N ILE A 84 3.12 3.34 10.54
CA ILE A 84 2.37 2.24 9.89
C ILE A 84 0.86 2.37 10.10
N ARG A 85 0.43 2.69 11.32
CA ARG A 85 -1.00 2.86 11.65
C ARG A 85 -1.66 3.91 10.76
N ARG A 86 -1.03 5.07 10.53
CA ARG A 86 -1.57 6.10 9.65
C ARG A 86 -1.58 5.65 8.19
N TRP A 87 -0.58 4.89 7.73
CA TRP A 87 -0.62 4.32 6.38
C TRP A 87 -1.79 3.34 6.22
N LYS A 88 -2.04 2.46 7.22
CA LYS A 88 -3.21 1.54 7.22
C LYS A 88 -4.54 2.28 7.19
N LEU A 89 -4.70 3.31 8.04
CA LEU A 89 -5.92 4.13 8.11
C LEU A 89 -6.27 4.75 6.76
N ARG A 90 -5.26 5.13 5.97
CA ARG A 90 -5.50 5.72 4.65
C ARG A 90 -5.91 4.70 3.60
N ALA A 91 -5.29 3.52 3.60
CA ALA A 91 -5.76 2.42 2.73
C ALA A 91 -7.23 2.08 3.04
N ARG A 92 -7.62 2.10 4.32
CA ARG A 92 -9.02 1.93 4.75
C ARG A 92 -9.93 3.07 4.33
N LEU A 93 -9.52 4.32 4.53
CA LEU A 93 -10.29 5.48 4.10
C LEU A 93 -10.51 5.46 2.59
N LEU A 94 -9.45 5.18 1.83
CA LEU A 94 -9.50 5.03 0.37
C LEU A 94 -10.46 3.92 -0.03
N ARG A 95 -10.34 2.75 0.61
CA ARG A 95 -11.24 1.60 0.42
C ARG A 95 -12.71 1.99 0.61
N ARG A 96 -13.02 2.60 1.74
CA ARG A 96 -14.39 3.00 2.07
C ARG A 96 -14.90 4.10 1.14
N LEU A 97 -14.04 5.04 0.76
CA LEU A 97 -14.42 6.13 -0.14
C LEU A 97 -14.88 5.58 -1.49
N TYR A 98 -14.12 4.68 -2.11
CA TYR A 98 -14.50 4.17 -3.42
C TYR A 98 -15.68 3.20 -3.36
N GLN A 99 -15.86 2.45 -2.27
CA GLN A 99 -17.09 1.67 -2.04
C GLN A 99 -18.34 2.55 -2.10
N HIS A 100 -18.23 3.81 -1.67
CA HIS A 100 -19.34 4.76 -1.65
C HIS A 100 -19.47 5.59 -2.92
N LEU A 101 -18.41 5.78 -3.70
CA LEU A 101 -18.44 6.55 -4.96
C LEU A 101 -19.03 5.80 -6.17
N LEU A 102 -19.33 4.49 -6.04
CA LEU A 102 -20.12 3.66 -6.98
C LEU A 102 -19.80 3.81 -8.49
N SER A 103 -18.58 4.21 -8.88
CA SER A 103 -18.18 4.22 -10.29
C SER A 103 -17.03 3.25 -10.54
N THR A 104 -17.24 2.33 -11.48
CA THR A 104 -16.21 1.41 -11.99
C THR A 104 -14.98 2.15 -12.50
N ASP A 105 -15.16 3.36 -13.04
CA ASP A 105 -14.08 4.23 -13.49
C ASP A 105 -13.13 4.65 -12.35
N PHE A 106 -13.64 4.73 -11.11
CA PHE A 106 -12.83 5.09 -9.93
C PHE A 106 -11.91 3.95 -9.50
N ALA A 107 -12.37 2.70 -9.58
CA ALA A 107 -11.56 1.52 -9.26
C ALA A 107 -10.41 1.36 -10.27
N VAL A 108 -10.67 1.60 -11.56
CA VAL A 108 -9.64 1.58 -12.61
C VAL A 108 -8.63 2.70 -12.42
N GLY A 109 -9.07 3.94 -12.15
CA GLY A 109 -8.18 5.07 -11.88
C GLY A 109 -7.27 4.84 -10.67
N LEU A 110 -7.79 4.24 -9.59
CA LEU A 110 -7.00 3.90 -8.41
C LEU A 110 -5.93 2.85 -8.74
N TYR A 111 -6.29 1.81 -9.50
CA TYR A 111 -5.34 0.79 -9.95
C TYR A 111 -4.24 1.39 -10.84
N GLU A 112 -4.60 2.20 -11.84
CA GLU A 112 -3.63 2.86 -12.72
C GLU A 112 -2.68 3.78 -11.96
N LEU A 113 -3.17 4.44 -10.91
CA LEU A 113 -2.37 5.35 -10.11
C LEU A 113 -1.43 4.63 -9.14
N VAL A 114 -1.89 3.57 -8.47
CA VAL A 114 -1.01 2.72 -7.65
C VAL A 114 0.06 2.07 -8.53
N LYS A 115 -0.33 1.57 -9.70
CA LYS A 115 0.59 1.05 -10.71
C LYS A 115 1.54 2.13 -11.24
N TYR A 116 1.11 3.36 -11.39
CA TYR A 116 1.98 4.49 -11.76
C TYR A 116 3.04 4.73 -10.67
N PHE A 117 2.66 4.78 -9.39
CA PHE A 117 3.62 4.99 -8.30
C PHE A 117 4.62 3.85 -8.14
N LEU A 118 4.20 2.60 -8.38
CA LEU A 118 5.08 1.43 -8.33
C LEU A 118 5.92 1.27 -9.61
N GLY A 119 5.31 1.50 -10.79
CA GLY A 119 5.88 1.26 -12.10
C GLY A 119 6.76 2.39 -12.67
N ASP A 120 6.47 3.66 -12.38
CA ASP A 120 7.33 4.78 -12.84
C ASP A 120 8.68 4.80 -12.10
N ARG A 121 8.80 4.02 -11.02
CA ARG A 121 10.04 3.90 -10.22
C ARG A 121 10.99 2.80 -10.69
N GLU A 122 10.51 1.76 -11.38
CA GLU A 122 11.39 0.88 -12.18
C GLU A 122 12.06 1.67 -13.31
N ARG A 123 11.40 2.71 -13.83
CA ARG A 123 12.00 3.67 -14.77
C ARG A 123 12.93 4.66 -14.07
N ALA A 124 12.58 5.15 -12.88
CA ALA A 124 13.45 6.02 -12.07
C ALA A 124 14.73 5.32 -11.58
N GLY A 125 14.75 3.99 -11.50
CA GLY A 125 15.96 3.17 -11.31
C GLY A 125 17.00 3.29 -12.44
N ARG A 126 16.70 4.04 -13.51
CA ARG A 126 17.65 4.48 -14.55
C ARG A 126 18.28 5.85 -14.29
N VAL A 127 17.78 6.65 -13.34
CA VAL A 127 18.12 8.10 -13.24
C VAL A 127 19.07 8.45 -12.08
N TYR A 128 19.29 7.58 -11.09
CA TYR A 128 20.19 7.90 -9.96
C TYR A 128 21.45 7.02 -9.96
N PRO A 129 22.49 7.39 -10.72
CA PRO A 129 23.74 6.62 -10.81
C PRO A 129 24.52 6.56 -9.48
N ASN A 130 24.20 7.42 -8.51
CA ASN A 130 24.97 7.59 -7.27
C ASN A 130 24.14 7.51 -5.96
N GLY A 131 22.84 7.20 -6.03
CA GLY A 131 21.97 7.11 -4.86
C GLY A 131 22.14 5.76 -4.13
N GLY A 132 22.34 5.78 -2.81
CA GLY A 132 22.32 4.57 -2.00
C GLY A 132 20.90 3.99 -1.86
N ILE A 133 20.78 2.74 -1.37
CA ILE A 133 19.48 2.06 -1.18
C ILE A 133 18.51 2.90 -0.31
N ALA A 134 19.04 3.73 0.61
CA ALA A 134 18.27 4.62 1.47
C ALA A 134 17.52 5.77 0.75
N GLU A 135 17.88 6.13 -0.50
CA GLU A 135 17.09 7.09 -1.28
C GLU A 135 15.81 6.46 -1.86
N HIS A 136 15.65 5.13 -1.73
CA HIS A 136 14.46 4.37 -2.14
C HIS A 136 13.43 4.17 -1.00
N VAL A 137 13.63 4.78 0.17
CA VAL A 137 12.74 4.74 1.37
C VAL A 137 11.26 5.13 1.14
N PRO A 138 10.85 5.92 0.13
CA PRO A 138 9.43 6.16 -0.16
C PRO A 138 8.61 4.89 -0.48
N TRP A 139 9.27 3.75 -0.70
CA TRP A 139 8.65 2.49 -1.09
C TRP A 139 7.92 1.75 0.03
N PHE A 140 8.36 1.87 1.29
CA PHE A 140 7.74 1.14 2.39
C PHE A 140 6.28 1.53 2.60
N ARG A 141 5.99 2.84 2.59
CA ARG A 141 4.63 3.38 2.65
C ARG A 141 3.73 2.79 1.56
N ASP A 142 4.23 2.85 0.32
CA ASP A 142 3.44 2.48 -0.85
C ASP A 142 3.14 0.97 -0.80
N ILE A 143 4.08 0.14 -0.34
CA ILE A 143 3.85 -1.29 -0.08
C ILE A 143 2.83 -1.53 1.03
N VAL A 144 2.93 -0.83 2.16
CA VAL A 144 1.97 -0.96 3.28
C VAL A 144 0.56 -0.67 2.78
N TRP A 145 0.39 0.34 1.93
CA TRP A 145 -0.88 0.64 1.28
C TRP A 145 -1.40 -0.51 0.43
N VAL A 146 -0.57 -1.06 -0.46
CA VAL A 146 -0.96 -2.18 -1.33
C VAL A 146 -1.32 -3.42 -0.50
N CYS A 147 -0.53 -3.72 0.54
CA CYS A 147 -0.78 -4.84 1.45
C CYS A 147 -2.13 -4.70 2.15
N GLU A 148 -2.46 -3.51 2.64
CA GLU A 148 -3.76 -3.27 3.28
C GLU A 148 -4.91 -3.33 2.28
N LEU A 149 -4.74 -2.81 1.06
CA LEU A 149 -5.76 -2.94 0.01
C LEU A 149 -6.01 -4.41 -0.37
N TYR A 150 -4.97 -5.24 -0.45
CA TYR A 150 -5.11 -6.69 -0.62
C TYR A 150 -5.91 -7.32 0.53
N VAL A 151 -5.60 -6.97 1.78
CA VAL A 151 -6.31 -7.48 2.97
C VAL A 151 -7.79 -7.06 2.99
N LEU A 152 -8.12 -5.87 2.48
CA LEU A 152 -9.47 -5.30 2.45
C LEU A 152 -10.32 -5.75 1.24
N ALA A 153 -9.72 -6.45 0.27
CA ALA A 153 -10.39 -6.95 -0.93
C ALA A 153 -10.94 -8.38 -0.76
N VAL A 154 -11.31 -8.79 0.46
CA VAL A 154 -11.73 -10.19 0.77
C VAL A 154 -12.87 -10.66 -0.14
N ASP A 155 -13.86 -9.82 -0.38
CA ASP A 155 -15.06 -10.16 -1.16
C ASP A 155 -14.95 -9.78 -2.66
N HIS A 156 -13.76 -9.39 -3.13
CA HIS A 156 -13.54 -8.93 -4.51
C HIS A 156 -12.30 -9.59 -5.11
N ASP A 157 -12.45 -10.84 -5.57
CA ASP A 157 -11.36 -11.67 -6.07
C ASP A 157 -10.53 -11.02 -7.20
N GLU A 158 -11.18 -10.31 -8.13
CA GLU A 158 -10.47 -9.62 -9.22
C GLU A 158 -9.55 -8.52 -8.68
N GLU A 159 -10.08 -7.68 -7.79
CA GLU A 159 -9.31 -6.63 -7.14
C GLU A 159 -8.19 -7.21 -6.26
N ARG A 160 -8.47 -8.26 -5.50
CA ARG A 160 -7.47 -8.95 -4.68
C ARG A 160 -6.32 -9.48 -5.52
N ARG A 161 -6.60 -10.07 -6.69
CA ARG A 161 -5.57 -10.52 -7.64
C ARG A 161 -4.71 -9.38 -8.17
N LEU A 162 -5.31 -8.21 -8.43
CA LEU A 162 -4.55 -7.02 -8.86
C LEU A 162 -3.56 -6.59 -7.76
N TRP A 163 -4.01 -6.44 -6.52
CA TRP A 163 -3.13 -6.07 -5.40
C TRP A 163 -2.05 -7.12 -5.13
N PHE A 164 -2.39 -8.39 -5.28
CA PHE A 164 -1.43 -9.48 -5.17
C PHE A 164 -0.30 -9.41 -6.23
N GLN A 165 -0.64 -9.06 -7.48
CA GLN A 165 0.36 -8.88 -8.54
C GLN A 165 1.35 -7.77 -8.21
N GLU A 166 0.87 -6.65 -7.65
CA GLU A 166 1.71 -5.54 -7.21
C GLU A 166 2.62 -5.92 -6.04
N ILE A 167 2.12 -6.70 -5.06
CA ILE A 167 2.95 -7.27 -3.98
C ILE A 167 4.05 -8.17 -4.57
N ARG A 168 3.70 -9.05 -5.50
CA ARG A 168 4.66 -9.95 -6.16
C ARG A 168 5.74 -9.16 -6.90
N GLN A 169 5.35 -8.13 -7.64
CA GLN A 169 6.29 -7.29 -8.35
C GLN A 169 7.21 -6.57 -7.36
N ALA A 170 6.64 -6.05 -6.27
CA ALA A 170 7.40 -5.38 -5.22
C ALA A 170 8.49 -6.30 -4.62
N ILE A 171 8.15 -7.55 -4.28
CA ILE A 171 9.11 -8.55 -3.81
C ILE A 171 10.26 -8.71 -4.81
N ARG A 172 9.94 -8.94 -6.09
CA ARG A 172 10.94 -9.15 -7.14
C ARG A 172 11.88 -7.96 -7.31
N SER A 173 11.32 -6.75 -7.37
CA SER A 173 12.12 -5.52 -7.51
C SER A 173 13.06 -5.32 -6.31
N SER A 174 12.61 -5.68 -5.10
CA SER A 174 13.44 -5.68 -3.88
C SER A 174 14.66 -6.59 -3.98
N PHE A 175 14.45 -7.82 -4.43
CA PHE A 175 15.49 -8.84 -4.50
C PHE A 175 16.51 -8.45 -5.57
N ASN A 176 16.05 -8.03 -6.75
CA ASN A 176 16.89 -7.51 -7.82
C ASN A 176 17.75 -6.31 -7.37
N MET A 177 17.18 -5.43 -6.54
CA MET A 177 17.89 -4.29 -5.97
C MET A 177 19.01 -4.74 -5.04
N MET A 178 18.71 -5.60 -4.05
CA MET A 178 19.71 -6.11 -3.11
C MET A 178 20.86 -6.84 -3.82
N GLU A 179 20.54 -7.62 -4.86
CA GLU A 179 21.55 -8.29 -5.69
C GLU A 179 22.40 -7.31 -6.49
N ARG A 180 21.78 -6.31 -7.14
CA ARG A 180 22.48 -5.28 -7.93
C ARG A 180 23.48 -4.50 -7.08
N TYR A 181 23.11 -4.14 -5.86
CA TYR A 181 23.97 -3.41 -4.94
C TYR A 181 24.88 -4.31 -4.08
N ARG A 182 24.78 -5.65 -4.24
CA ARG A 182 25.59 -6.64 -3.50
C ARG A 182 25.51 -6.50 -1.98
N LYS A 183 24.37 -6.00 -1.46
CA LYS A 183 24.21 -5.64 -0.05
C LYS A 183 22.78 -5.93 0.41
N MET A 184 22.68 -6.54 1.58
CA MET A 184 21.40 -6.74 2.27
C MET A 184 20.86 -5.42 2.79
N ASP A 185 19.58 -5.15 2.54
CA ASP A 185 18.94 -3.91 2.94
C ASP A 185 17.98 -4.11 4.13
N THR A 186 18.19 -3.35 5.20
CA THR A 186 17.40 -3.46 6.43
C THR A 186 15.96 -3.00 6.25
N GLU A 187 15.70 -2.00 5.40
CA GLU A 187 14.34 -1.57 5.10
C GLU A 187 13.60 -2.64 4.30
N VAL A 188 14.30 -3.32 3.38
CA VAL A 188 13.77 -4.48 2.65
C VAL A 188 13.34 -5.59 3.62
N LEU A 189 14.22 -5.99 4.53
CA LEU A 189 13.89 -7.01 5.53
C LEU A 189 12.73 -6.58 6.46
N ARG A 190 12.64 -5.29 6.77
CA ARG A 190 11.60 -4.75 7.64
C ARG A 190 10.22 -4.80 7.00
N TRP A 191 10.09 -4.46 5.71
CA TRP A 191 8.78 -4.55 5.05
C TRP A 191 8.39 -5.97 4.71
N LEU A 192 9.35 -6.85 4.40
CA LEU A 192 9.07 -8.28 4.23
C LEU A 192 8.52 -8.86 5.53
N ARG A 193 9.04 -8.45 6.69
CA ARG A 193 8.45 -8.79 7.98
C ARG A 193 7.00 -8.31 8.09
N TYR A 194 6.73 -7.05 7.76
CA TYR A 194 5.36 -6.53 7.75
C TYR A 194 4.44 -7.36 6.84
N LEU A 195 4.87 -7.67 5.62
CA LEU A 195 4.12 -8.51 4.68
C LEU A 195 3.76 -9.85 5.31
N VAL A 196 4.73 -10.53 5.92
CA VAL A 196 4.53 -11.86 6.50
C VAL A 196 3.60 -11.81 7.71
N ASP A 197 3.83 -10.86 8.61
CA ASP A 197 3.09 -10.76 9.87
C ASP A 197 1.62 -10.35 9.64
N GLU A 198 1.36 -9.46 8.67
CA GLU A 198 0.03 -8.87 8.46
C GLU A 198 -0.76 -9.55 7.33
N VAL A 199 -0.06 -10.08 6.33
CA VAL A 199 -0.66 -10.57 5.08
C VAL A 199 -0.35 -12.05 4.84
N GLY A 200 0.76 -12.56 5.38
CA GLY A 200 1.30 -13.88 5.08
C GLY A 200 0.31 -15.03 5.29
N VAL A 201 -0.43 -15.05 6.41
CA VAL A 201 -1.43 -16.11 6.66
C VAL A 201 -2.54 -16.09 5.62
N ARG A 202 -2.98 -14.91 5.16
CA ARG A 202 -4.02 -14.80 4.13
C ARG A 202 -3.50 -15.24 2.77
N MET A 203 -2.30 -14.77 2.40
CA MET A 203 -1.63 -15.23 1.17
C MET A 203 -1.43 -16.74 1.17
N GLY A 204 -1.04 -17.33 2.30
CA GLY A 204 -0.83 -18.77 2.45
C GLY A 204 -2.08 -19.62 2.30
N ARG A 205 -3.29 -19.03 2.24
CA ARG A 205 -4.53 -19.78 1.92
C ARG A 205 -4.78 -19.88 0.41
N GLU A 206 -4.04 -19.11 -0.38
CA GLU A 206 -4.16 -19.08 -1.83
C GLU A 206 -2.94 -19.75 -2.44
N ARG A 207 -3.13 -20.68 -3.38
CA ARG A 207 -2.03 -21.39 -4.06
C ARG A 207 -0.93 -20.46 -4.59
N ALA A 208 -1.32 -19.35 -5.22
CA ALA A 208 -0.35 -18.38 -5.73
C ALA A 208 0.45 -17.70 -4.60
N GLY A 209 -0.19 -17.46 -3.45
CA GLY A 209 0.47 -16.90 -2.27
C GLY A 209 1.38 -17.91 -1.59
N GLU A 210 0.96 -19.17 -1.47
CA GLU A 210 1.82 -20.28 -1.00
C GLU A 210 3.10 -20.39 -1.83
N GLU A 211 2.99 -20.34 -3.16
CA GLU A 211 4.14 -20.36 -4.07
C GLU A 211 5.12 -19.22 -3.77
N ILE A 212 4.65 -17.98 -3.61
CA ILE A 212 5.50 -16.83 -3.29
C ILE A 212 6.13 -16.95 -1.90
N LEU A 213 5.36 -17.34 -0.88
CA LEU A 213 5.89 -17.48 0.48
C LEU A 213 6.93 -18.60 0.54
N GLY A 214 6.73 -19.70 -0.21
CA GLY A 214 7.70 -20.77 -0.38
C GLY A 214 8.97 -20.32 -1.10
N GLU A 215 8.84 -19.53 -2.17
CA GLU A 215 9.97 -18.89 -2.86
C GLU A 215 10.78 -18.02 -1.88
N LEU A 216 10.12 -17.21 -1.04
CA LEU A 216 10.79 -16.36 -0.05
C LEU A 216 11.56 -17.17 1.00
N VAL A 217 11.02 -18.30 1.47
CA VAL A 217 11.69 -19.20 2.42
C VAL A 217 13.02 -19.72 1.85
N GLN A 218 13.07 -19.97 0.55
CA GLN A 218 14.27 -20.47 -0.14
C GLN A 218 15.25 -19.34 -0.47
N GLN A 219 14.76 -18.22 -1.01
CA GLN A 219 15.62 -17.17 -1.55
C GLN A 219 16.31 -16.32 -0.48
N LEU A 220 15.69 -16.13 0.69
CA LEU A 220 16.26 -15.28 1.75
C LEU A 220 17.59 -15.82 2.32
N PRO A 221 17.70 -17.11 2.72
CA PRO A 221 18.98 -17.71 3.10
C PRO A 221 20.03 -17.69 1.98
N ASP A 222 19.60 -17.94 0.74
CA ASP A 222 20.50 -17.93 -0.43
C ASP A 222 21.10 -16.54 -0.67
N LEU A 223 20.29 -15.48 -0.54
CA LEU A 223 20.77 -14.11 -0.64
C LEU A 223 21.69 -13.74 0.51
N GLN A 224 21.38 -14.17 1.74
CA GLN A 224 22.26 -13.97 2.89
C GLN A 224 23.65 -14.54 2.63
N GLY A 225 23.76 -15.74 2.05
CA GLY A 225 25.04 -16.36 1.70
C GLY A 225 25.83 -15.63 0.61
N LYS A 226 25.18 -14.78 -0.20
CA LYS A 226 25.78 -14.11 -1.38
C LYS A 226 26.09 -12.63 -1.16
N LEU A 227 25.39 -11.95 -0.25
CA LEU A 227 25.42 -10.49 -0.10
C LEU A 227 26.19 -10.06 1.15
N LYS A 228 26.69 -8.82 1.16
CA LYS A 228 27.22 -8.21 2.39
C LYS A 228 26.08 -7.96 3.37
N HIS A 229 26.28 -8.36 4.63
CA HIS A 229 25.25 -8.29 5.68
C HIS A 229 25.88 -8.14 7.08
N SER A 230 25.09 -7.70 8.05
CA SER A 230 25.45 -7.65 9.48
C SER A 230 24.84 -8.82 10.26
N ASP A 231 25.33 -9.08 11.48
CA ASP A 231 24.78 -10.11 12.38
C ASP A 231 23.30 -9.85 12.71
N GLU A 232 22.91 -8.58 12.88
CA GLU A 232 21.51 -8.20 13.07
C GLU A 232 20.64 -8.62 11.87
N GLN A 233 21.17 -8.51 10.65
CA GLN A 233 20.47 -8.92 9.43
C GLN A 233 20.37 -10.45 9.32
N VAL A 234 21.40 -11.19 9.78
CA VAL A 234 21.32 -12.66 9.90
C VAL A 234 20.16 -13.08 10.80
N LEU A 235 20.07 -12.47 11.99
CA LEU A 235 19.00 -12.76 12.96
C LEU A 235 17.63 -12.37 12.41
N ALA A 236 17.54 -11.22 11.71
CA ALA A 236 16.31 -10.77 11.08
C ALA A 236 15.82 -11.73 9.99
N ILE A 237 16.73 -12.27 9.17
CA ILE A 237 16.41 -13.24 8.11
C ILE A 237 15.96 -14.57 8.73
N ALA A 238 16.66 -15.08 9.75
CA ALA A 238 16.27 -16.30 10.44
C ALA A 238 14.85 -16.19 11.04
N ALA A 239 14.56 -15.07 11.71
CA ALA A 239 13.23 -14.80 12.24
C ALA A 239 12.16 -14.72 11.13
N LEU A 240 12.47 -14.02 10.03
CA LEU A 240 11.56 -13.89 8.90
C LEU A 240 11.25 -15.24 8.23
N VAL A 241 12.25 -16.11 8.05
CA VAL A 241 12.07 -17.46 7.51
C VAL A 241 11.20 -18.32 8.42
N MET A 242 11.35 -18.20 9.75
CA MET A 242 10.46 -18.89 10.69
C MET A 242 9.01 -18.39 10.56
N ASN A 243 8.80 -17.07 10.52
CA ASN A 243 7.45 -16.51 10.35
C ASN A 243 6.81 -16.91 9.02
N LEU A 244 7.58 -16.97 7.92
CA LEU A 244 7.12 -17.43 6.62
C LEU A 244 6.64 -18.90 6.67
N LYS A 245 7.41 -19.77 7.32
CA LYS A 245 7.03 -21.19 7.50
C LYS A 245 5.75 -21.32 8.33
N ASN A 246 5.60 -20.51 9.38
CA ASN A 246 4.38 -20.47 10.19
C ASN A 246 3.18 -19.97 9.39
N ALA A 247 3.36 -18.96 8.55
CA ALA A 247 2.31 -18.44 7.67
C ALA A 247 1.85 -19.48 6.63
N LEU A 248 2.79 -20.25 6.06
CA LEU A 248 2.48 -21.38 5.17
C LEU A 248 1.68 -22.47 5.89
N ALA A 249 2.10 -22.86 7.10
CA ALA A 249 1.40 -23.88 7.89
C ALA A 249 -0.02 -23.43 8.28
N GLY A 250 -0.16 -22.20 8.79
CA GLY A 250 -1.47 -21.65 9.17
C GLY A 250 -2.40 -21.38 7.99
N GLY A 251 -1.87 -21.25 6.77
CA GLY A 251 -2.64 -21.23 5.53
C GLY A 251 -3.21 -22.61 5.17
N ALA A 252 -2.36 -23.63 5.22
CA ALA A 252 -2.70 -25.02 4.89
C ALA A 252 -3.77 -25.62 5.83
N ASP A 253 -3.61 -25.44 7.15
CA ASP A 253 -4.53 -25.98 8.17
C ASP A 253 -5.99 -25.51 7.98
N ILE A 254 -6.19 -24.31 7.40
CA ILE A 254 -7.51 -23.71 7.20
C ILE A 254 -8.11 -24.11 5.84
N ALA A 255 -7.27 -24.26 4.82
CA ALA A 255 -7.70 -24.72 3.50
C ALA A 255 -8.23 -26.17 3.53
N GLU A 256 -7.60 -27.05 4.32
CA GLU A 256 -8.07 -28.43 4.51
C GLU A 256 -9.45 -28.50 5.19
N VAL A 257 -9.72 -27.63 6.17
CA VAL A 257 -11.03 -27.54 6.83
C VAL A 257 -12.11 -27.03 5.87
N SER A 258 -11.78 -26.06 5.00
CA SER A 258 -12.73 -25.53 4.02
C SER A 258 -13.03 -26.49 2.87
N ALA A 259 -12.15 -27.43 2.55
CA ALA A 259 -12.35 -28.44 1.51
C ALA A 259 -13.09 -29.69 2.01
N ALA A 260 -13.13 -29.89 3.33
CA ALA A 260 -13.83 -31.00 3.99
C ALA A 260 -15.30 -30.68 4.37
N MET A 261 -15.72 -29.41 4.27
CA MET A 261 -17.09 -28.93 4.46
C MET A 261 -17.83 -28.81 3.13
#